data_AF-M1AH30-F1
#
_entry.id   AF-M1AH30-F1
#
_cell.length_a   1.000
_cell.length_b   1.000
_cell.length_c   1.000
_cell.angle_alpha   90.00
_cell.angle_beta   90.00
_cell.angle_gamma   90.00
#
_symmetry.space_group_name_H-M   'P 1'
#
loop_
_entity.id
_entity.type
_entity.pdbx_description
1 polymer ?
#
loop_
_entity_poly.entity_id
_entity_poly.type
_entity_poly.pdbx_seq_one_letter_code
_entity_poly.pdbx_strand_id
1 'polypeptide(L)'
;MELFVCFMSSNFQTTRFKCELERNITVKLGYANAKIYKCEDESCPQPLCYMSYGSGKEDNPPCDVPGFRNCKMKLLRHISFVDCPGHEILMTRMLSGATVMDAAFLLIAANESCPQPQTIEHLSAVDILKLQNLIVLQNKVDTIQEHQARKQYKAIREFLKGTVAQDAPVVPVSSQLNYNIDAVCEYITKIPIPKRDFVSPPHMVVVRSFDVNKPGCGINDMKGGVVGGTITKVYSYCVV
;
A
#
# COMPACT_ATOMS: atom_id res chain seq x y z
N MET A 1 -2.09 9.27 -8.62
CA MET A 1 -2.20 8.21 -7.59
C MET A 1 -0.87 8.12 -6.83
N GLU A 2 -0.62 8.93 -5.80
CA GLU A 2 0.75 9.08 -5.25
C GLU A 2 0.86 9.03 -3.71
N LEU A 3 -0.20 8.64 -3.00
CA LEU A 3 -0.29 8.96 -1.57
C LEU A 3 -0.47 7.76 -0.64
N PHE A 4 -0.47 6.52 -1.15
CA PHE A 4 -0.80 5.38 -0.30
C PHE A 4 0.23 5.12 0.80
N VAL A 5 1.50 5.36 0.52
CA VAL A 5 2.55 5.05 1.48
C VAL A 5 2.71 6.11 2.55
N CYS A 6 2.52 7.39 2.20
CA CYS A 6 2.50 8.48 3.17
C CYS A 6 1.33 8.32 4.17
N PHE A 7 0.25 7.64 3.73
CA PHE A 7 -1.00 7.46 4.47
C PHE A 7 -0.86 6.63 5.76
N MET A 8 0.00 5.61 5.81
CA MET A 8 0.02 4.64 6.92
C MET A 8 1.15 4.87 7.93
N SER A 9 2.01 5.86 7.69
CA SER A 9 3.05 6.22 8.66
C SER A 9 3.46 7.67 8.46
N SER A 10 3.20 8.51 9.46
CA SER A 10 3.60 9.92 9.54
C SER A 10 5.11 10.17 9.36
N ASN A 11 5.92 9.12 9.26
CA ASN A 11 7.38 9.16 9.23
C ASN A 11 8.02 8.54 7.97
N PHE A 12 7.26 8.10 6.96
CA PHE A 12 7.85 7.50 5.75
C PHE A 12 7.50 8.26 4.46
N GLN A 13 8.43 9.10 4.00
CA GLN A 13 8.45 9.57 2.60
C GLN A 13 8.95 8.45 1.69
N THR A 14 8.15 8.08 0.67
CA THR A 14 8.60 7.18 -0.41
C THR A 14 9.53 7.84 -1.40
N THR A 15 9.46 9.17 -1.49
CA THR A 15 10.24 9.99 -2.41
C THR A 15 11.69 10.03 -1.96
N ARG A 16 12.53 9.23 -2.62
CA ARG A 16 13.96 9.15 -2.29
C ARG A 16 14.83 9.97 -3.25
N PHE A 17 14.31 10.41 -4.38
CA PHE A 17 15.10 11.09 -5.41
C PHE A 17 14.73 12.56 -5.55
N LYS A 18 15.77 13.41 -5.65
CA LYS A 18 15.65 14.87 -5.80
C LYS A 18 14.77 15.28 -6.99
N CYS A 19 14.84 14.57 -8.12
CA CYS A 19 14.00 14.82 -9.29
C CYS A 19 12.50 14.53 -9.07
N GLU A 20 12.16 13.65 -8.13
CA GLU A 20 10.76 13.34 -7.78
C GLU A 20 10.19 14.45 -6.87
N LEU A 21 11.00 14.95 -5.93
CA LEU A 21 10.68 16.12 -5.09
C LEU A 21 10.49 17.41 -5.91
N GLU A 22 11.34 17.64 -6.91
CA GLU A 22 11.29 18.85 -7.74
C GLU A 22 10.09 18.88 -8.68
N ARG A 23 9.58 17.71 -9.09
CA ARG A 23 8.49 17.60 -10.06
C ARG A 23 7.15 17.22 -9.45
N ASN A 24 7.10 16.96 -8.12
CA ASN A 24 5.94 16.41 -7.43
C ASN A 24 5.30 15.24 -8.19
N ILE A 25 6.14 14.38 -8.78
CA ILE A 25 5.72 13.16 -9.44
C ILE A 25 6.59 11.99 -8.99
N THR A 26 5.95 10.85 -8.80
CA THR A 26 6.56 9.54 -8.60
C THR A 26 7.09 9.05 -9.95
N VAL A 27 8.41 8.91 -10.05
CA VAL A 27 9.06 8.47 -11.29
C VAL A 27 9.45 7.01 -11.15
N LYS A 28 10.06 6.63 -10.01
CA LYS A 28 10.40 5.24 -9.71
C LYS A 28 9.35 4.61 -8.81
N LEU A 29 9.26 3.28 -8.85
CA LEU A 29 8.42 2.54 -7.92
C LEU A 29 8.90 2.80 -6.48
N GLY A 30 8.05 3.37 -5.65
CA GLY A 30 8.29 3.61 -4.22
C GLY A 30 8.06 2.33 -3.42
N TYR A 31 8.81 2.12 -2.33
CA TYR A 31 8.59 0.96 -1.47
C TYR A 31 8.65 1.38 -0.01
N ALA A 32 7.71 0.87 0.78
CA ALA A 32 7.76 0.97 2.22
C ALA A 32 7.18 -0.26 2.89
N ASN A 33 7.59 -0.46 4.13
CA ASN A 33 7.18 -1.58 4.95
C ASN A 33 6.44 -1.05 6.17
N ALA A 34 5.27 -1.61 6.43
CA ALA A 34 4.47 -1.32 7.60
C ALA A 34 4.13 -2.60 8.36
N LYS A 35 3.90 -2.45 9.66
CA LYS A 35 3.40 -3.50 10.55
C LYS A 35 1.98 -3.14 10.96
N ILE A 36 1.03 -4.06 10.79
CA ILE A 36 -0.34 -3.92 11.28
C ILE A 36 -0.47 -4.65 12.61
N TYR A 37 -1.02 -3.94 13.59
CA TYR A 37 -1.30 -4.44 14.91
C TYR A 37 -2.81 -4.43 15.18
N LYS A 38 -3.23 -5.33 16.06
CA LYS A 38 -4.59 -5.37 16.60
C LYS A 38 -4.53 -5.43 18.12
N CYS A 39 -5.35 -4.62 18.78
CA CYS A 39 -5.52 -4.70 20.23
C CYS A 39 -6.03 -6.10 20.64
N GLU A 40 -5.47 -6.68 21.69
CA GLU A 40 -5.90 -8.00 22.19
C GLU A 40 -7.27 -7.95 22.87
N ASP A 41 -7.66 -6.79 23.41
CA ASP A 41 -8.92 -6.61 24.10
C ASP A 41 -10.10 -6.40 23.13
N GLU A 42 -11.10 -7.28 23.24
CA GLU A 42 -12.35 -7.21 22.47
C GLU A 42 -13.24 -6.03 22.86
N SER A 43 -12.98 -5.42 24.02
CA SER A 43 -13.66 -4.20 24.49
C SER A 43 -13.28 -2.95 23.69
N CYS A 44 -12.18 -2.99 22.91
CA CYS A 44 -11.75 -1.86 22.10
C CYS A 44 -12.70 -1.69 20.90
N PRO A 45 -13.23 -0.48 20.65
CA PRO A 45 -14.14 -0.26 19.54
C PRO A 45 -13.45 -0.52 18.18
N GLN A 46 -14.13 -1.24 17.29
CA GLN A 46 -13.77 -1.32 15.88
C GLN A 46 -14.27 -0.03 15.18
N PRO A 47 -13.47 0.62 14.32
CA PRO A 47 -12.19 0.20 13.74
C PRO A 47 -10.93 0.63 14.51
N LEU A 48 -11.05 1.44 15.57
CA LEU A 48 -9.92 2.03 16.33
C LEU A 48 -8.94 0.99 16.95
N CYS A 49 -9.35 -0.27 17.05
CA CYS A 49 -8.50 -1.35 17.55
C CYS A 49 -7.36 -1.75 16.59
N TYR A 50 -7.37 -1.29 15.34
CA TYR A 50 -6.33 -1.55 14.35
C TYR A 50 -5.40 -0.36 14.22
N MET A 51 -4.09 -0.60 14.30
CA MET A 51 -3.08 0.44 14.14
C MET A 51 -1.99 -0.02 13.18
N SER A 52 -1.48 0.91 12.38
CA SER A 52 -0.29 0.69 11.55
C SER A 52 0.88 1.50 12.09
N TYR A 53 2.01 0.83 12.30
CA TYR A 53 3.27 1.50 12.62
C TYR A 53 4.34 1.15 11.59
N GLY A 54 5.38 1.99 11.52
CA GLY A 54 6.56 1.73 10.71
C GLY A 54 7.32 0.48 11.17
N SER A 55 8.24 0.01 10.33
CA SER A 55 8.99 -1.23 10.56
C SER A 55 9.84 -1.25 11.83
N GLY A 56 10.26 -0.09 12.32
CA GLY A 56 11.10 0.04 13.53
C GLY A 56 10.34 -0.08 14.85
N LYS A 57 9.01 -0.21 14.84
CA LYS A 57 8.23 -0.39 16.07
C LYS A 57 8.35 -1.84 16.56
N GLU A 58 8.46 -2.00 17.87
CA GLU A 58 8.46 -3.30 18.56
C GLU A 58 7.16 -4.07 18.30
N ASP A 59 7.20 -5.39 18.46
CA ASP A 59 6.10 -6.28 18.07
C ASP A 59 4.88 -6.22 19.02
N ASN A 60 5.05 -5.71 20.25
CA ASN A 60 3.97 -5.59 21.23
C ASN A 60 3.90 -4.18 21.84
N PRO A 61 3.54 -3.14 21.05
CA PRO A 61 3.41 -1.80 21.59
C PRO A 61 2.14 -1.67 22.47
N PRO A 62 2.13 -0.72 23.42
CA PRO A 62 0.92 -0.38 24.15
C PRO A 62 -0.13 0.23 23.21
N CYS A 63 -1.40 0.04 23.54
CA CYS A 63 -2.52 0.62 22.80
C CYS A 63 -2.62 2.14 23.06
N ASP A 64 -2.63 2.94 22.00
CA ASP A 64 -2.75 4.40 22.06
C ASP A 64 -4.22 4.89 22.06
N VAL A 65 -5.21 3.97 22.07
CA VAL A 65 -6.64 4.32 21.99
C VAL A 65 -7.09 5.00 23.30
N PRO A 66 -7.77 6.16 23.24
CA PRO A 66 -8.24 6.87 24.42
C PRO A 66 -9.20 5.98 25.23
N GLY A 67 -8.81 5.68 26.47
CA GLY A 67 -9.56 4.80 27.40
C GLY A 67 -8.95 3.41 27.60
N PHE A 68 -8.03 2.96 26.73
CA PHE A 68 -7.44 1.61 26.76
C PHE A 68 -5.90 1.68 26.84
N ARG A 69 -5.36 2.27 27.91
CA ARG A 69 -3.90 2.48 28.06
C ARG A 69 -3.12 1.27 28.57
N ASN A 70 -3.79 0.26 29.12
CA ASN A 70 -3.14 -0.91 29.75
C ASN A 70 -3.14 -2.17 28.86
N CYS A 71 -3.58 -2.04 27.61
CA CYS A 71 -3.77 -3.14 26.69
C CYS A 71 -2.58 -3.24 25.75
N LYS A 72 -2.10 -4.46 25.49
CA LYS A 72 -1.03 -4.69 24.50
C LYS A 72 -1.65 -4.89 23.12
N MET A 73 -0.97 -4.38 22.10
CA MET A 73 -1.32 -4.69 20.73
C MET A 73 -0.50 -5.86 20.23
N LYS A 74 -1.16 -6.81 19.57
CA LYS A 74 -0.53 -7.96 18.93
C LYS A 74 -0.24 -7.64 17.47
N LEU A 75 1.00 -7.90 17.04
CA LEU A 75 1.36 -7.85 15.64
C LEU A 75 0.59 -8.91 14.84
N LEU A 76 -0.19 -8.47 13.85
CA LEU A 76 -0.93 -9.37 12.97
C LEU A 76 -0.15 -9.69 11.71
N ARG A 77 0.35 -8.66 11.02
CA ARG A 77 0.93 -8.80 9.68
C ARG A 77 2.00 -7.76 9.41
N HIS A 78 3.02 -8.18 8.67
CA HIS A 78 3.93 -7.28 7.98
C HIS A 78 3.44 -7.13 6.55
N ILE A 79 3.36 -5.89 6.09
CA ILE A 79 2.94 -5.55 4.73
C ILE A 79 3.99 -4.66 4.09
N SER A 80 4.17 -4.87 2.79
CA SER A 80 5.02 -4.04 1.95
C SER A 80 4.14 -3.35 0.92
N PHE A 81 4.25 -2.03 0.88
CA PHE A 81 3.60 -1.22 -0.12
C PHE A 81 4.56 -0.98 -1.28
N VAL A 82 4.01 -1.10 -2.48
CA VAL A 82 4.66 -0.70 -3.72
C VAL A 82 3.86 0.47 -4.29
N ASP A 83 4.50 1.61 -4.43
CA ASP A 83 3.89 2.83 -4.95
C ASP A 83 4.09 2.89 -6.46
N CYS A 84 3.00 2.86 -7.22
CA CYS A 84 3.00 2.91 -8.67
C CYS A 84 2.75 4.33 -9.17
N PRO A 85 3.53 4.79 -10.17
CA PRO A 85 3.26 6.08 -10.78
C PRO A 85 1.92 6.07 -11.52
N GLY A 86 1.09 7.08 -11.27
CA GLY A 86 -0.22 7.21 -11.90
C GLY A 86 -0.26 8.03 -13.20
N HIS A 87 0.89 8.51 -13.67
CA HIS A 87 0.96 9.30 -14.90
C HIS A 87 1.00 8.37 -16.12
N GLU A 88 0.22 8.68 -17.16
CA GLU A 88 0.10 7.90 -18.41
C GLU A 88 1.46 7.51 -19.04
N ILE A 89 2.44 8.42 -19.00
CA ILE A 89 3.81 8.23 -19.53
C ILE A 89 4.54 7.08 -18.82
N LEU A 90 4.12 6.74 -17.60
CA LEU A 90 4.75 5.75 -16.73
C LEU A 90 3.93 4.46 -16.56
N MET A 91 2.92 4.24 -17.40
CA MET A 91 2.07 3.03 -17.36
C MET A 91 2.87 1.73 -17.47
N THR A 92 3.94 1.70 -18.27
CA THR A 92 4.84 0.53 -18.35
C THR A 92 5.45 0.17 -17.00
N ARG A 93 5.76 1.17 -16.16
CA ARG A 93 6.30 0.93 -14.81
C ARG A 93 5.23 0.44 -13.85
N MET A 94 4.00 0.95 -13.98
CA MET A 94 2.84 0.47 -13.22
C MET A 94 2.58 -1.01 -13.54
N LEU A 95 2.57 -1.40 -14.82
CA LEU A 95 2.38 -2.79 -15.24
C LEU A 95 3.45 -3.72 -14.66
N SER A 96 4.73 -3.36 -14.77
CA SER A 96 5.83 -4.15 -14.18
C SER A 96 5.68 -4.30 -12.67
N GLY A 97 5.28 -3.24 -11.96
CA GLY A 97 5.03 -3.29 -10.51
C GLY A 97 3.82 -4.15 -10.15
N ALA A 98 2.74 -4.07 -10.93
CA ALA A 98 1.47 -4.72 -10.64
C ALA A 98 1.54 -6.25 -10.79
N THR A 99 2.45 -6.80 -11.62
CA THR A 99 2.69 -8.26 -11.71
C THR A 99 3.15 -8.90 -10.40
N VAL A 100 3.67 -8.09 -9.48
CA VAL A 100 4.27 -8.52 -8.22
C VAL A 100 3.31 -8.35 -7.04
N MET A 101 2.17 -7.68 -7.23
CA MET A 101 1.24 -7.33 -6.17
C MET A 101 0.23 -8.44 -5.91
N ASP A 102 -0.06 -8.71 -4.63
CA ASP A 102 -1.10 -9.67 -4.21
C ASP A 102 -2.50 -8.99 -4.08
N ALA A 103 -2.49 -7.68 -3.85
CA ALA A 103 -3.67 -6.83 -3.71
C ALA A 103 -3.34 -5.42 -4.19
N ALA A 104 -4.37 -4.68 -4.64
CA ALA A 104 -4.22 -3.32 -5.12
C ALA A 104 -5.16 -2.37 -4.39
N PHE A 105 -4.75 -1.10 -4.35
CA PHE A 105 -5.60 -0.02 -3.89
C PHE A 105 -5.90 0.94 -5.03
N LEU A 106 -7.18 1.22 -5.24
CA LEU A 106 -7.63 2.21 -6.21
C LEU A 106 -7.92 3.52 -5.48
N LEU A 107 -7.03 4.49 -5.62
CA LEU A 107 -7.22 5.84 -5.06
C LEU A 107 -8.04 6.70 -6.02
N ILE A 108 -9.16 7.22 -5.55
CA ILE A 108 -10.02 8.16 -6.27
C ILE A 108 -10.13 9.43 -5.44
N ALA A 109 -9.81 10.58 -6.05
CA ALA A 109 -9.86 11.85 -5.36
C ALA A 109 -11.30 12.35 -5.27
N ALA A 110 -11.72 12.78 -4.07
CA ALA A 110 -13.12 13.10 -3.82
C ALA A 110 -13.57 14.45 -4.40
N ASN A 111 -12.61 15.33 -4.65
CA ASN A 111 -12.76 16.64 -5.30
C ASN A 111 -13.01 16.56 -6.81
N GLU A 112 -12.78 15.41 -7.44
CA GLU A 112 -12.80 15.25 -8.90
C GLU A 112 -13.97 14.39 -9.37
N SER A 113 -14.42 14.62 -10.61
CA SER A 113 -15.49 13.81 -11.21
C SER A 113 -15.00 12.39 -11.49
N CYS A 114 -15.77 11.41 -11.03
CA CYS A 114 -15.55 9.99 -11.30
C CYS A 114 -16.49 9.55 -12.43
N PRO A 115 -16.03 8.75 -13.42
CA PRO A 115 -14.68 8.20 -13.58
C PRO A 115 -13.71 9.13 -14.35
N GLN A 116 -12.43 9.09 -13.99
CA GLN A 116 -11.36 9.72 -14.77
C GLN A 116 -10.71 8.72 -15.75
N PRO A 117 -10.13 9.19 -16.87
CA PRO A 117 -9.42 8.33 -17.81
C PRO A 117 -8.34 7.46 -17.14
N GLN A 118 -7.55 8.04 -16.23
CA GLN A 118 -6.52 7.30 -15.48
C GLN A 118 -7.11 6.18 -14.62
N THR A 119 -8.25 6.41 -13.98
CA THR A 119 -8.93 5.38 -13.16
C THR A 119 -9.41 4.22 -14.02
N ILE A 120 -9.91 4.50 -15.23
CA ILE A 120 -10.36 3.48 -16.18
C ILE A 120 -9.17 2.64 -16.67
N GLU A 121 -8.05 3.28 -17.03
CA GLU A 121 -6.84 2.59 -17.48
C GLU A 121 -6.25 1.70 -16.38
N HIS A 122 -6.12 2.23 -15.16
CA HIS A 122 -5.60 1.46 -14.02
C HIS A 122 -6.51 0.28 -13.67
N LEU A 123 -7.84 0.47 -13.67
CA LEU A 123 -8.77 -0.63 -13.41
C LEU A 123 -8.68 -1.71 -14.50
N SER A 124 -8.57 -1.30 -15.77
CA SER A 124 -8.40 -2.23 -16.89
C SER A 124 -7.09 -3.02 -16.79
N ALA A 125 -5.99 -2.37 -16.38
CA ALA A 125 -4.71 -3.04 -16.15
C ALA A 125 -4.78 -4.06 -15.01
N VAL A 126 -5.45 -3.72 -13.91
CA VAL A 126 -5.68 -4.62 -12.76
C VAL A 126 -6.53 -5.82 -13.15
N ASP A 127 -7.55 -5.62 -14.00
CA ASP A 127 -8.41 -6.68 -14.53
C ASP A 127 -7.62 -7.67 -15.40
N ILE A 128 -6.77 -7.16 -16.31
CA ILE A 128 -5.87 -7.99 -17.13
C ILE A 128 -4.92 -8.83 -16.27
N LEU A 129 -4.43 -8.26 -15.17
CA LEU A 129 -3.54 -8.95 -14.21
C LEU A 129 -4.29 -9.89 -13.26
N LYS A 130 -5.64 -9.92 -13.32
CA LYS A 130 -6.53 -10.77 -12.51
C LYS A 130 -6.33 -10.60 -11.00
N LEU A 131 -6.06 -9.39 -10.54
CA LEU A 131 -6.00 -9.09 -9.12
C LEU A 131 -7.41 -9.05 -8.54
N GLN A 132 -7.75 -10.06 -7.74
CA GLN A 132 -9.09 -10.20 -7.14
C GLN A 132 -9.26 -9.31 -5.90
N ASN A 133 -8.16 -9.00 -5.20
CA ASN A 133 -8.19 -8.23 -3.97
C ASN A 133 -7.99 -6.74 -4.29
N LEU A 134 -9.08 -6.01 -4.51
CA LEU A 134 -9.07 -4.56 -4.69
C LEU A 134 -9.78 -3.86 -3.53
N ILE A 135 -9.18 -2.79 -3.02
CA ILE A 135 -9.84 -1.87 -2.08
C ILE A 135 -9.83 -0.48 -2.72
N VAL A 136 -11.00 0.16 -2.77
CA VAL A 136 -11.13 1.52 -3.33
C VAL A 136 -11.07 2.53 -2.20
N LEU A 137 -10.16 3.49 -2.29
CA LEU A 137 -10.05 4.59 -1.34
C LEU A 137 -10.55 5.88 -1.97
N GLN A 138 -11.53 6.50 -1.33
CA GLN A 138 -11.99 7.84 -1.66
C GLN A 138 -11.19 8.85 -0.83
N ASN A 139 -10.17 9.48 -1.43
CA ASN A 139 -9.25 10.39 -0.74
C ASN A 139 -9.73 11.85 -0.80
N LYS A 140 -9.22 12.73 0.08
CA LYS A 140 -9.58 14.17 0.16
C LYS A 140 -11.04 14.43 0.54
N VAL A 141 -11.63 13.58 1.38
CA VAL A 141 -13.00 13.77 1.87
C VAL A 141 -13.15 15.02 2.75
N ASP A 142 -12.03 15.55 3.27
CA ASP A 142 -11.96 16.81 4.02
C ASP A 142 -12.29 18.05 3.19
N THR A 143 -12.07 18.00 1.86
CA THR A 143 -12.24 19.15 0.98
C THR A 143 -13.69 19.32 0.49
N ILE A 144 -14.52 18.29 0.64
CA ILE A 144 -15.88 18.25 0.07
C ILE A 144 -16.94 18.06 1.16
N GLN A 145 -18.19 18.42 0.82
CA GLN A 145 -19.31 18.17 1.71
C GLN A 145 -19.76 16.71 1.67
N GLU A 146 -20.33 16.23 2.77
CA GLU A 146 -20.82 14.85 2.89
C GLU A 146 -21.79 14.44 1.76
N HIS A 147 -22.68 15.35 1.36
CA HIS A 147 -23.62 15.08 0.27
C HIS A 147 -22.91 14.79 -1.06
N GLN A 148 -21.82 15.49 -1.35
CA GLN A 148 -21.02 15.29 -2.57
C GLN A 148 -20.24 13.99 -2.47
N ALA A 149 -19.66 13.70 -1.30
CA ALA A 149 -18.95 12.45 -1.04
C ALA A 149 -19.85 11.23 -1.29
N ARG A 150 -21.10 11.28 -0.79
CA ARG A 150 -22.11 10.22 -0.99
C ARG A 150 -22.54 10.09 -2.45
N LYS A 151 -22.67 11.20 -3.19
CA LYS A 151 -22.98 11.16 -4.64
C LYS A 151 -21.85 10.48 -5.42
N GLN A 152 -20.61 10.85 -5.14
CA GLN A 152 -19.45 10.25 -5.78
C GLN A 152 -19.28 8.78 -5.40
N TYR A 153 -19.54 8.40 -4.14
CA TYR A 153 -19.56 7.00 -3.71
C TYR A 153 -20.53 6.16 -4.55
N LYS A 154 -21.74 6.68 -4.84
CA LYS A 154 -22.71 6.00 -5.71
C LYS A 154 -22.19 5.86 -7.14
N ALA A 155 -21.57 6.91 -7.68
CA ALA A 155 -20.97 6.88 -9.02
C ALA A 155 -19.82 5.85 -9.11
N ILE A 156 -18.95 5.79 -8.10
CA ILE A 156 -17.89 4.78 -8.00
C ILE A 156 -18.51 3.37 -7.97
N ARG A 157 -19.53 3.15 -7.13
CA ARG A 157 -20.22 1.85 -7.07
C ARG A 157 -20.85 1.46 -8.40
N GLU A 158 -21.41 2.41 -9.12
CA GLU A 158 -21.97 2.17 -10.46
C GLU A 158 -20.87 1.85 -11.47
N PHE A 159 -19.74 2.56 -11.43
CA PHE A 159 -18.58 2.31 -12.27
C PHE A 159 -17.96 0.92 -12.03
N LEU A 160 -17.95 0.44 -10.78
CA LEU A 160 -17.42 -0.88 -10.43
C LEU A 160 -18.35 -2.03 -10.86
N LYS A 161 -19.65 -1.79 -11.11
CA LYS A 161 -20.58 -2.83 -11.56
C LYS A 161 -20.14 -3.37 -12.91
N GLY A 162 -20.00 -4.69 -13.00
CA GLY A 162 -19.56 -5.37 -14.22
C GLY A 162 -18.05 -5.51 -14.37
N THR A 163 -17.26 -5.07 -13.39
CA THR A 163 -15.81 -5.33 -13.32
C THR A 163 -15.48 -6.38 -12.26
N VAL A 164 -14.24 -6.89 -12.25
CA VAL A 164 -13.72 -7.79 -11.21
C VAL A 164 -13.79 -7.18 -9.81
N ALA A 165 -13.93 -5.85 -9.71
CA ALA A 165 -13.97 -5.09 -8.47
C ALA A 165 -15.38 -4.74 -7.98
N GLN A 166 -16.43 -5.42 -8.46
CA GLN A 166 -17.81 -5.14 -8.06
C GLN A 166 -18.03 -5.18 -6.53
N ASP A 167 -17.41 -6.15 -5.87
CA ASP A 167 -17.52 -6.37 -4.42
C ASP A 167 -16.44 -5.62 -3.60
N ALA A 168 -15.58 -4.84 -4.26
CA ALA A 168 -14.51 -4.11 -3.58
C ALA A 168 -15.10 -3.13 -2.54
N PRO A 169 -14.57 -3.08 -1.31
CA PRO A 169 -14.98 -2.08 -0.33
C PRO A 169 -14.49 -0.69 -0.77
N VAL A 170 -15.34 0.31 -0.59
CA VAL A 170 -15.02 1.72 -0.85
C VAL A 170 -14.91 2.42 0.49
N VAL A 171 -13.73 2.91 0.84
CA VAL A 171 -13.43 3.52 2.15
C VAL A 171 -13.11 5.00 1.98
N PRO A 172 -13.87 5.91 2.62
CA PRO A 172 -13.55 7.33 2.63
C PRO A 172 -12.38 7.61 3.58
N VAL A 173 -11.39 8.33 3.09
CA VAL A 173 -10.15 8.62 3.81
C VAL A 173 -9.68 10.05 3.58
N SER A 174 -8.93 10.61 4.55
CA SER A 174 -8.20 11.86 4.36
C SER A 174 -6.71 11.64 4.62
N SER A 175 -5.90 11.73 3.57
CA SER A 175 -4.45 11.53 3.66
C SER A 175 -3.71 12.64 4.38
N GLN A 176 -4.28 13.85 4.42
CA GLN A 176 -3.64 14.99 5.09
C GLN A 176 -3.89 14.96 6.60
N LEU A 177 -5.12 14.61 6.99
CA LEU A 177 -5.54 14.59 8.39
C LEU A 177 -5.36 13.21 9.04
N ASN A 178 -4.87 12.21 8.29
CA ASN A 178 -4.73 10.82 8.74
C ASN A 178 -6.04 10.25 9.30
N TYR A 179 -7.16 10.60 8.67
CA TYR A 179 -8.48 10.20 9.14
C TYR A 179 -8.91 8.87 8.51
N ASN A 180 -9.49 8.00 9.33
CA ASN A 180 -10.06 6.71 8.95
C ASN A 180 -9.04 5.69 8.39
N ILE A 181 -7.77 5.80 8.77
CA ILE A 181 -6.72 4.82 8.42
C ILE A 181 -7.01 3.46 9.06
N ASP A 182 -7.55 3.48 10.28
CA ASP A 182 -7.83 2.29 11.09
C ASP A 182 -8.82 1.35 10.37
N ALA A 183 -9.82 1.92 9.69
CA ALA A 183 -10.76 1.16 8.87
C ALA A 183 -10.04 0.51 7.67
N VAL A 184 -9.10 1.21 7.03
CA VAL A 184 -8.29 0.62 5.95
C VAL A 184 -7.46 -0.56 6.49
N CYS A 185 -6.84 -0.40 7.66
CA CYS A 185 -6.11 -1.49 8.33
C CYS A 185 -7.01 -2.70 8.58
N GLU A 186 -8.25 -2.48 9.04
CA GLU A 186 -9.23 -3.55 9.21
C GLU A 186 -9.48 -4.28 7.88
N TYR A 187 -9.77 -3.57 6.79
CA TYR A 187 -10.00 -4.20 5.48
C TYR A 187 -8.77 -4.95 4.95
N ILE A 188 -7.56 -4.44 5.20
CA ILE A 188 -6.31 -5.15 4.83
C ILE A 188 -6.21 -6.48 5.56
N THR A 189 -6.57 -6.52 6.84
CA THR A 189 -6.50 -7.78 7.61
C THR A 189 -7.50 -8.83 7.12
N LYS A 190 -8.60 -8.42 6.48
CA LYS A 190 -9.58 -9.32 5.87
C LYS A 190 -9.10 -9.97 4.57
N ILE A 191 -8.10 -9.39 3.89
CA ILE A 191 -7.53 -9.98 2.67
C ILE A 191 -6.86 -11.31 3.02
N PRO A 192 -7.15 -12.42 2.32
CA PRO A 192 -6.46 -13.69 2.56
C PRO A 192 -5.03 -13.63 2.02
N ILE A 193 -4.09 -14.21 2.76
CA ILE A 193 -2.71 -14.34 2.29
C ILE A 193 -2.68 -15.47 1.25
N PRO A 194 -2.19 -15.21 0.01
CA PRO A 194 -2.09 -16.25 -1.00
C PRO A 194 -1.14 -17.36 -0.52
N LYS A 195 -1.51 -18.61 -0.81
CA LYS A 195 -0.65 -19.76 -0.50
C LYS A 195 0.60 -19.68 -1.39
N ARG A 196 1.76 -19.44 -0.78
CA ARG A 196 3.05 -19.45 -1.47
C ARG A 196 3.63 -20.85 -1.43
N ASP A 197 4.19 -21.28 -2.55
CA ASP A 197 4.91 -22.55 -2.63
C ASP A 197 6.34 -22.36 -2.11
N PHE A 198 6.68 -23.14 -1.08
CA PHE A 198 7.98 -23.16 -0.42
C PHE A 198 8.87 -24.35 -0.85
N VAL A 199 8.36 -25.21 -1.74
CA VAL A 199 9.04 -26.42 -2.21
C VAL A 199 9.62 -26.26 -3.63
N SER A 200 9.09 -25.33 -4.43
CA SER A 200 9.63 -25.04 -5.77
C SER A 200 10.95 -24.26 -5.72
N PRO A 201 11.83 -24.40 -6.74
CA PRO A 201 13.07 -23.63 -6.82
C PRO A 201 12.79 -22.12 -6.71
N PRO A 202 13.67 -21.36 -6.03
CA PRO A 202 13.36 -19.99 -5.70
C PRO A 202 13.41 -19.13 -6.97
N HIS A 203 12.39 -18.29 -7.15
CA HIS A 203 12.30 -17.38 -8.28
C HIS A 203 12.03 -15.97 -7.78
N MET A 204 13.01 -15.07 -8.02
CA MET A 204 12.94 -13.67 -7.63
C MET A 204 12.79 -12.79 -8.86
N VAL A 205 11.73 -11.97 -8.86
CA VAL A 205 11.54 -10.93 -9.88
C VAL A 205 12.23 -9.66 -9.39
N VAL A 206 13.32 -9.29 -10.06
CA VAL A 206 14.06 -8.06 -9.75
C VAL A 206 13.35 -6.87 -10.37
N VAL A 207 13.01 -5.89 -9.52
CA VAL A 207 12.28 -4.68 -9.95
C VAL A 207 13.18 -3.44 -9.86
N ARG A 208 14.16 -3.44 -8.96
CA ARG A 208 15.10 -2.32 -8.76
C ARG A 208 16.51 -2.81 -8.47
N SER A 209 17.49 -1.98 -8.79
CA SER A 209 18.88 -2.10 -8.35
C SER A 209 19.29 -0.83 -7.61
N PHE A 210 20.21 -0.98 -6.66
CA PHE A 210 20.73 0.08 -5.82
C PHE A 210 22.24 -0.06 -5.69
N ASP A 211 22.90 1.09 -5.66
CA ASP A 211 24.28 1.20 -5.24
C ASP A 211 24.33 1.66 -3.79
N VAL A 212 25.02 0.90 -2.95
CA VAL A 212 25.20 1.21 -1.52
C VAL A 212 26.49 2.00 -1.27
N ASN A 213 27.34 2.11 -2.29
CA ASN A 213 28.63 2.75 -2.20
C ASN A 213 28.47 4.27 -2.13
N LYS A 214 28.98 4.86 -1.06
CA LYS A 214 29.00 6.32 -0.89
C LYS A 214 30.07 6.92 -1.82
N PRO A 215 29.84 8.13 -2.37
CA PRO A 215 30.87 8.84 -3.12
C PRO A 215 32.15 8.99 -2.30
N GLY A 216 33.31 8.67 -2.89
CA GLY A 216 34.62 8.77 -2.22
C GLY A 216 35.10 7.50 -1.51
N CYS A 217 34.36 6.38 -1.61
CA CYS A 217 34.81 5.08 -1.11
C CYS A 217 35.97 4.55 -1.96
N GLY A 218 37.04 4.05 -1.31
CA GLY A 218 38.17 3.43 -1.99
C GLY A 218 37.77 2.11 -2.67
N ILE A 219 38.52 1.72 -3.70
CA ILE A 219 38.22 0.52 -4.52
C ILE A 219 38.15 -0.75 -3.64
N ASN A 220 39.01 -0.84 -2.62
CA ASN A 220 39.08 -2.00 -1.73
C ASN A 220 37.89 -2.10 -0.75
N ASP A 221 37.19 -0.98 -0.49
CA ASP A 221 36.05 -0.91 0.43
C ASP A 221 34.70 -0.93 -0.30
N MET A 222 34.71 -1.02 -1.64
CA MET A 222 33.49 -1.07 -2.43
C MET A 222 32.69 -2.35 -2.14
N LYS A 223 31.40 -2.18 -1.86
CA LYS A 223 30.45 -3.26 -1.70
C LYS A 223 29.78 -3.57 -3.04
N GLY A 224 29.31 -4.81 -3.18
CA GLY A 224 28.51 -5.23 -4.34
C GLY A 224 27.20 -4.46 -4.47
N GLY A 225 26.61 -4.49 -5.67
CA GLY A 225 25.30 -3.92 -5.94
C GLY A 225 24.19 -4.66 -5.18
N VAL A 226 23.15 -3.93 -4.79
CA VAL A 226 21.97 -4.49 -4.13
C VAL A 226 20.83 -4.54 -5.10
N VAL A 227 20.17 -5.70 -5.20
CA VAL A 227 18.95 -5.86 -5.99
C VAL A 227 17.73 -5.90 -5.08
N GLY A 228 16.72 -5.10 -5.41
CA GLY A 228 15.42 -5.10 -4.76
C GLY A 228 14.38 -5.74 -5.67
N GLY A 229 13.66 -6.71 -5.14
CA GLY A 229 12.64 -7.44 -5.88
C GLY A 229 11.77 -8.26 -4.95
N THR A 230 10.88 -9.04 -5.53
CA THR A 230 9.95 -9.90 -4.78
C THR A 230 10.19 -11.35 -5.15
N ILE A 231 10.16 -12.18 -4.12
CA ILE A 231 10.32 -13.62 -4.26
C ILE A 231 8.93 -14.22 -4.50
N THR A 232 8.74 -14.76 -5.70
CA THR A 232 7.47 -15.36 -6.15
C THR A 232 7.36 -16.84 -5.77
N LYS A 233 8.51 -17.54 -5.71
CA LYS A 233 8.63 -18.93 -5.26
C LYS A 233 9.83 -19.01 -4.31
N VAL A 234 9.72 -19.74 -3.21
CA VAL A 234 10.79 -19.93 -2.23
C VAL A 234 11.12 -21.42 -2.17
N TYR A 235 12.40 -21.79 -2.03
CA TYR A 235 12.81 -23.16 -1.73
C TYR A 235 13.31 -23.20 -0.28
N SER A 236 12.65 -23.96 0.59
CA SER A 236 13.05 -24.12 1.97
C SER A 236 14.04 -25.27 2.12
N TYR A 237 15.34 -25.00 1.93
CA TYR A 237 16.37 -25.73 2.64
C TYR A 237 16.90 -24.82 3.74
N CYS A 238 16.26 -24.93 4.90
CA CYS A 238 16.92 -24.61 6.16
C CYS A 238 17.98 -25.72 6.36
N VAL A 239 19.20 -25.46 5.90
CA VAL A 239 20.36 -26.25 6.33
C VAL A 239 20.62 -25.82 7.77
N VAL A 240 20.40 -26.76 8.69
CA VAL A 240 20.74 -26.68 10.11
C VAL A 240 22.23 -26.42 10.29
#